data_AF-A0A358PCN6-F1
#
_entry.id   AF-A0A358PCN6-F1
#
_cell.length_a   1.000
_cell.length_b   1.000
_cell.length_c   1.000
_cell.angle_alpha   90.00
_cell.angle_beta   90.00
_cell.angle_gamma   90.00
#
_symmetry.space_group_name_H-M   'P 1'
#
loop_
_entity.id
_entity.type
_entity.pdbx_description
1 polymer ?
#
loop_
_entity_poly.entity_id
_entity_poly.type
_entity_poly.pdbx_seq_one_letter_code
_entity_poly.pdbx_strand_id
1 'polypeptide(L)'
;IRDDLDAVDALIAGFPAGTVSGAPKIRAMELIDELEPDRRGAYSGAIGYISVAGDLDTCIALRTAVVKDQTMYVQAGAGIVYDSDR
;
A
#
# COMPACT_ATOMS: atom_id res chain seq x y z
N ILE A 1 -8.26 14.14 13.52
CA ILE A 1 -7.90 12.92 14.28
C ILE A 1 -8.61 13.03 15.63
N ARG A 2 -9.07 11.93 16.24
CA ARG A 2 -9.70 12.01 17.57
C ARG A 2 -8.66 12.45 18.61
N ASP A 3 -9.09 13.08 19.70
CA ASP A 3 -8.18 13.66 20.69
C ASP A 3 -7.27 12.62 21.41
N ASP A 4 -7.66 11.34 21.39
CA ASP A 4 -6.93 10.21 21.97
C ASP A 4 -5.98 9.50 21.00
N LEU A 5 -5.87 9.99 19.76
CA LEU A 5 -5.10 9.35 18.68
C LEU A 5 -4.13 10.33 18.01
N ASP A 6 -3.12 9.78 17.33
CA ASP A 6 -2.14 10.55 16.56
C ASP A 6 -2.17 10.21 15.05
N ALA A 7 -1.24 10.82 14.30
CA ALA A 7 -1.15 10.61 12.85
C ALA A 7 -0.72 9.18 12.47
N VAL A 8 0.00 8.49 13.34
CA VAL A 8 0.40 7.09 13.14
C VAL A 8 -0.80 6.17 13.29
N ASP A 9 -1.67 6.42 14.28
CA ASP A 9 -2.95 5.71 14.40
C ASP A 9 -3.81 5.85 13.14
N ALA A 10 -3.87 7.08 12.60
CA ALA A 10 -4.59 7.35 11.35
C ALA A 10 -3.98 6.58 10.16
N LEU A 11 -2.64 6.51 10.06
CA LEU A 11 -1.97 5.72 9.04
C LEU A 11 -2.30 4.24 9.19
N ILE A 12 -2.15 3.66 10.38
CA ILE A 12 -2.39 2.24 10.64
C ILE A 12 -3.84 1.86 10.31
N ALA A 13 -4.82 2.69 10.72
CA ALA A 13 -6.23 2.45 10.40
C ALA A 13 -6.52 2.48 8.88
N GLY A 14 -5.79 3.31 8.15
CA GLY A 14 -5.93 3.47 6.69
C GLY A 14 -5.10 2.48 5.86
N PHE A 15 -4.10 1.83 6.45
CA PHE A 15 -3.08 1.07 5.73
C PHE A 15 -3.46 -0.42 5.50
N PRO A 16 -3.07 -1.04 4.36
CA PRO A 16 -2.66 -0.37 3.12
C PRO A 16 -3.86 0.36 2.48
N ALA A 17 -3.55 1.28 1.57
CA ALA A 17 -4.57 2.12 0.95
C ALA A 17 -5.61 1.30 0.17
N GLY A 18 -6.88 1.70 0.25
CA GLY A 18 -7.99 1.00 -0.42
C GLY A 18 -7.86 0.97 -1.95
N THR A 19 -7.25 2.01 -2.54
CA THR A 19 -7.05 2.14 -3.99
C THR A 19 -6.10 1.10 -4.59
N VAL A 20 -5.27 0.46 -3.77
CA VAL A 20 -4.25 -0.52 -4.21
C VAL A 20 -4.47 -1.91 -3.62
N SER A 21 -5.53 -2.07 -2.81
CA SER A 21 -5.96 -3.35 -2.26
C SER A 21 -7.29 -3.76 -2.89
N GLY A 22 -8.36 -3.00 -2.64
CA GLY A 22 -9.70 -3.24 -3.17
C GLY A 22 -10.78 -3.10 -2.10
N ALA A 23 -11.99 -3.58 -2.41
CA ALA A 23 -13.13 -3.53 -1.51
C ALA A 23 -13.96 -4.85 -1.58
N PRO A 24 -14.36 -5.43 -0.43
CA PRO A 24 -13.97 -5.08 0.95
C PRO A 24 -12.47 -5.30 1.22
N LYS A 25 -11.80 -4.34 1.88
CA LYS A 25 -10.32 -4.26 1.98
C LYS A 25 -9.67 -5.58 2.41
N ILE A 26 -10.12 -6.16 3.52
CA ILE A 26 -9.54 -7.38 4.08
C ILE A 26 -9.67 -8.53 3.09
N ARG A 27 -10.86 -8.75 2.52
CA ARG A 27 -11.07 -9.82 1.55
C ARG A 27 -10.27 -9.62 0.27
N ALA A 28 -10.12 -8.39 -0.20
CA ALA A 28 -9.29 -8.08 -1.35
C ALA A 28 -7.80 -8.38 -1.09
N MET A 29 -7.29 -8.07 0.12
CA MET A 29 -5.91 -8.40 0.50
C MET A 29 -5.67 -9.90 0.59
N GLU A 30 -6.62 -10.68 1.11
CA GLU A 30 -6.54 -12.15 1.12
C GLU A 30 -6.44 -12.71 -0.30
N LEU A 31 -7.29 -12.26 -1.21
CA LEU A 31 -7.26 -12.68 -2.62
C LEU A 31 -5.95 -12.27 -3.31
N ILE A 32 -5.43 -11.07 -3.02
CA ILE A 32 -4.12 -10.63 -3.51
C ILE A 32 -3.02 -11.58 -3.03
N ASP A 33 -3.01 -11.95 -1.74
CA ASP A 33 -2.02 -12.86 -1.18
C ASP A 33 -2.14 -14.29 -1.74
N GLU A 34 -3.36 -14.74 -2.06
CA GLU A 34 -3.61 -16.03 -2.73
C GLU A 34 -3.16 -16.05 -4.20
N LEU A 35 -3.28 -14.92 -4.91
CA LEU A 35 -3.07 -14.83 -6.36
C LEU A 35 -1.67 -14.34 -6.76
N GLU A 36 -1.05 -13.46 -5.98
CA GLU A 36 0.28 -12.95 -6.29
C GLU A 36 1.36 -13.98 -5.89
N PRO A 37 2.35 -14.24 -6.77
CA PRO A 37 3.35 -15.27 -6.51
C PRO A 37 4.34 -14.88 -5.40
N ASP A 38 4.46 -13.58 -5.12
CA ASP A 38 5.44 -13.01 -4.22
C ASP A 38 4.79 -11.93 -3.34
N ARG A 39 5.37 -11.71 -2.16
CA ARG A 39 4.98 -10.58 -1.29
C ARG A 39 5.33 -9.26 -1.97
N ARG A 40 4.42 -8.30 -1.92
CA ARG A 40 4.58 -6.95 -2.52
C ARG A 40 5.78 -6.14 -2.00
N GLY A 41 6.28 -6.44 -0.81
CA GLY A 41 7.40 -5.70 -0.22
C GLY A 41 7.09 -4.20 -0.13
N ALA A 42 7.89 -3.37 -0.80
CA ALA A 42 7.65 -1.93 -0.85
C ALA A 42 6.42 -1.54 -1.70
N TYR A 43 6.05 -2.32 -2.71
CA TYR A 43 4.95 -1.99 -3.62
C TYR A 43 3.62 -1.89 -2.86
N SER A 44 2.84 -0.84 -3.13
CA SER A 44 1.59 -0.51 -2.42
C SER A 44 1.74 -0.18 -0.93
N GLY A 45 2.98 -0.10 -0.42
CA GLY A 45 3.31 0.36 0.92
C GLY A 45 3.27 1.88 1.06
N ALA A 46 3.81 2.40 2.17
CA ALA A 46 3.88 3.82 2.47
C ALA A 46 5.34 4.28 2.57
N ILE A 47 5.68 5.40 1.93
CA ILE A 47 7.00 6.07 2.01
C ILE A 47 6.75 7.50 2.49
N GLY A 48 7.51 7.97 3.46
CA GLY A 48 7.27 9.29 4.04
C GLY A 48 8.17 9.62 5.21
N TYR A 49 7.76 10.61 6.02
CA TYR A 49 8.47 11.01 7.23
C TYR A 49 7.50 11.18 8.41
N ILE A 50 8.04 11.05 9.62
CA ILE A 50 7.40 11.45 10.87
C ILE A 50 8.32 12.49 11.52
N SER A 51 7.80 13.68 11.82
CA SER A 51 8.53 14.74 12.51
C SER A 51 8.51 14.52 14.02
N VAL A 52 9.48 15.08 14.75
CA VAL A 52 9.49 15.09 16.22
C VAL A 52 8.27 15.86 16.78
N ALA A 53 7.71 16.79 16.00
CA ALA A 53 6.49 17.51 16.36
C ALA A 53 5.21 16.69 16.11
N GLY A 54 5.31 15.49 15.52
CA GLY A 54 4.17 14.60 15.25
C GLY A 54 3.57 14.74 13.86
N ASP A 55 4.16 15.57 12.98
CA ASP A 55 3.69 15.68 11.60
C ASP A 55 4.04 14.41 10.83
N LEU A 56 3.08 13.88 10.08
CA LEU A 56 3.25 12.73 9.21
C LEU A 56 2.84 13.11 7.80
N ASP A 57 3.72 12.86 6.84
CA ASP A 57 3.39 12.89 5.41
C ASP A 57 3.89 11.61 4.75
N THR A 58 3.02 10.96 3.99
CA THR A 58 3.32 9.71 3.29
C THR A 58 2.70 9.69 1.90
N CYS A 59 3.39 9.02 0.98
CA CYS A 59 2.85 8.64 -0.31
C CYS A 59 2.72 7.11 -0.40
N ILE A 60 1.83 6.65 -1.28
CA ILE A 60 1.75 5.24 -1.61
C ILE A 60 2.91 4.90 -2.55
N ALA A 61 3.66 3.86 -2.23
CA ALA A 61 4.78 3.35 -3.02
C ALA A 61 4.31 2.66 -4.31
N LEU A 62 3.86 3.47 -5.26
CA LEU A 62 3.56 3.10 -6.65
C LEU A 62 4.64 3.67 -7.57
N ARG A 63 4.74 3.15 -8.79
CA ARG A 63 5.75 3.59 -9.78
C ARG A 63 7.17 3.63 -9.19
N THR A 64 7.45 2.68 -8.32
CA THR A 64 8.69 2.58 -7.54
C THR A 64 9.49 1.39 -8.05
N ALA A 65 10.81 1.56 -8.16
CA ALA A 65 11.73 0.48 -8.48
C ALA A 65 12.54 0.12 -7.22
N VAL A 66 12.63 -1.17 -6.90
CA VAL A 66 13.53 -1.69 -5.85
C VAL A 66 14.74 -2.29 -6.53
N VAL A 67 15.94 -1.79 -6.23
CA VAL A 67 17.19 -2.37 -6.75
C VAL A 67 17.85 -3.20 -5.65
N LYS A 68 18.04 -4.49 -5.94
CA LYS A 68 18.70 -5.44 -5.03
C LYS A 68 19.55 -6.39 -5.84
N ASP A 69 20.80 -6.63 -5.41
CA ASP A 69 21.72 -7.59 -6.04
C ASP A 69 21.84 -7.37 -7.57
N GLN A 70 22.08 -6.11 -7.96
CA GLN A 70 22.16 -5.66 -9.35
C GLN A 70 20.91 -5.93 -10.22
N THR A 71 19.79 -6.29 -9.58
CA THR A 71 18.51 -6.55 -10.23
C THR A 71 17.50 -5.47 -9.85
N MET A 72 16.79 -4.92 -10.83
CA MET A 72 15.74 -3.93 -10.63
C MET A 72 14.36 -4.60 -10.70
N TYR A 73 13.59 -4.48 -9.63
CA TYR A 73 12.23 -4.99 -9.52
C TYR A 73 11.25 -3.83 -9.67
N VAL A 74 10.35 -3.93 -10.65
CA VAL A 74 9.29 -2.95 -10.89
C VAL A 74 7.96 -3.70 -10.90
N GLN A 75 7.04 -3.31 -10.02
CA GLN A 75 5.73 -3.93 -9.92
C GLN A 75 4.65 -2.93 -10.37
N ALA A 76 3.64 -3.44 -11.05
CA ALA A 76 2.48 -2.71 -11.53
C ALA A 76 1.22 -3.55 -11.32
N GLY A 77 0.07 -2.89 -11.26
CA GLY A 77 -1.22 -3.53 -11.08
C GLY A 77 -2.36 -2.64 -11.54
N ALA A 78 -3.55 -3.19 -11.58
CA ALA A 78 -4.78 -2.51 -11.97
C ALA A 78 -5.92 -2.86 -11.00
N GLY A 79 -6.85 -1.93 -10.82
CA GLY A 79 -8.08 -2.19 -10.08
C GLY A 79 -9.07 -2.96 -10.95
N ILE A 80 -9.30 -4.23 -10.61
CA ILE A 80 -10.21 -5.12 -11.36
C ILE A 80 -11.63 -4.96 -10.83
N VAL A 81 -12.58 -4.76 -11.75
CA VAL A 81 -14.02 -4.68 -11.47
C VAL A 81 -14.80 -5.64 -12.38
N TYR A 82 -16.11 -5.75 -12.17
CA TYR A 82 -16.96 -6.66 -12.92
C TYR A 82 -16.88 -6.45 -14.45
N ASP A 83 -16.83 -5.20 -14.89
CA ASP A 83 -16.77 -4.82 -16.31
C ASP A 83 -15.34 -4.73 -16.86
N SER A 84 -14.32 -5.21 -16.13
CA SER A 84 -12.95 -5.25 -16.64
C SER A 84 -12.79 -6.33 -17.72
N ASP A 85 -12.18 -5.94 -18.84
CA ASP A 85 -11.76 -6.89 -19.87
C ASP A 85 -10.65 -7.81 -19.36
N ARG A 86 -10.65 -9.05 -19.85
CA ARG A 86 -9.62 -10.04 -19.57
C ARG A 86 -8.44 -9.95 -20.53
#